data_AF-A0A7X7EZJ7-F1
#
_entry.id   AF-A0A7X7EZJ7-F1
#
_cell.length_a   1.000
_cell.length_b   1.000
_cell.length_c   1.000
_cell.angle_alpha   90.00
_cell.angle_beta   90.00
_cell.angle_gamma   90.00
#
_symmetry.space_group_name_H-M   'P 1'
#
loop_
_entity.id
_entity.type
_entity.pdbx_description
1 polymer ?
#
loop_
_entity_poly.entity_id
_entity_poly.type
_entity_poly.pdbx_seq_one_letter_code
_entity_poly.pdbx_strand_id
1 'polypeptide(L)'
;MKKTLFALLCALALPTLSYSVELAKDGQTTWKIVLPSEPTAVEKTAARELAEHLKLATGADFETIAEKEAPAEGTSLIFIGNTAKAPKKDYRFDEILIKMDGGNLILAGHEQRGCLYAVYSFLQDVVGARWWTADATYVPKRPTLVVADDLNVAYAPQLISREMYHRDAEPTVFSARMKGNGNLTPEYGGAVRIIHFVHSFYKYLPPAKYFEEHPDWYSEIDGKRQHHNAQLCLTNEEMIAELTKNVLETLRENPGAKIIDVSQNDCFGFCTCAKCKAIDEAEGSHAGTLLWMLNRVAEAVEKEFPDVLVESLAYQYTRKPPKTIKPGDNVLIRLCTIECSFSQPLDGPQNQEFVADIEGWSQ
;
A
#
# COMPACT_ATOMS: atom_id res chain seq x y z
N MET A 1 -12.98 75.37 -16.03
CA MET A 1 -12.55 74.11 -16.66
C MET A 1 -11.39 73.54 -15.85
N LYS A 2 -11.62 72.50 -15.04
CA LYS A 2 -10.63 71.93 -14.10
C LYS A 2 -9.77 70.89 -14.83
N LYS A 3 -8.44 71.03 -14.74
CA LYS A 3 -7.46 70.05 -15.23
C LYS A 3 -7.23 69.01 -14.14
N THR A 4 -7.52 67.75 -14.43
CA THR A 4 -7.29 66.62 -13.51
C THR A 4 -5.96 65.96 -13.87
N LEU A 5 -5.03 65.94 -12.92
CA LEU A 5 -3.70 65.34 -13.03
C LEU A 5 -3.83 63.83 -12.75
N PHE A 6 -3.42 62.98 -13.70
CA PHE A 6 -3.37 61.53 -13.50
C PHE A 6 -2.00 61.18 -12.91
N ALA A 7 -1.97 60.74 -11.64
CA ALA A 7 -0.76 60.25 -11.01
C ALA A 7 -0.56 58.78 -11.40
N LEU A 8 0.55 58.49 -12.08
CA LEU A 8 0.99 57.13 -12.42
C LEU A 8 1.58 56.48 -11.15
N LEU A 9 0.87 55.52 -10.57
CA LEU A 9 1.41 54.69 -9.48
C LEU A 9 2.31 53.60 -10.09
N CYS A 10 3.63 53.77 -10.00
CA CYS A 10 4.56 52.68 -10.25
C CYS A 10 4.49 51.69 -9.07
N ALA A 11 3.88 50.52 -9.30
CA ALA A 11 3.98 49.40 -8.37
C ALA A 11 5.42 48.86 -8.39
N LEU A 12 6.20 49.16 -7.36
CA LEU A 12 7.48 48.51 -7.08
C LEU A 12 7.21 47.04 -6.75
N ALA A 13 7.55 46.14 -7.68
CA ALA A 13 7.62 44.71 -7.38
C ALA A 13 8.77 44.48 -6.40
N LEU A 14 8.43 44.22 -5.14
CA LEU A 14 9.38 43.73 -4.14
C LEU A 14 9.88 42.35 -4.60
N PRO A 15 11.20 42.09 -4.60
CA PRO A 15 11.71 40.77 -4.90
C PRO A 15 11.20 39.82 -3.83
N THR A 16 10.47 38.79 -4.23
CA THR A 16 10.25 37.61 -3.39
C THR A 16 11.64 37.05 -3.09
N LEU A 17 12.09 37.12 -1.83
CA LEU A 17 13.26 36.36 -1.41
C LEU A 17 12.93 34.88 -1.67
N SER A 18 13.56 34.32 -2.69
CA SER A 18 13.54 32.88 -2.91
C SER A 18 14.51 32.28 -1.90
N TYR A 19 13.97 31.85 -0.77
CA TYR A 19 14.70 31.18 0.28
C TYR A 19 15.02 29.74 -0.18
N SER A 20 16.29 29.48 -0.46
CA SER A 20 16.70 28.27 -1.16
C SER A 20 18.09 27.80 -0.76
N VAL A 21 18.30 26.50 -0.76
CA VAL A 21 19.56 25.84 -0.40
C VAL A 21 20.17 25.14 -1.62
N GLU A 22 21.44 25.41 -1.88
CA GLU A 22 22.21 24.73 -2.93
C GLU A 22 22.76 23.39 -2.40
N LEU A 23 22.19 22.27 -2.85
CA LEU A 23 22.70 20.92 -2.55
C LEU A 23 23.91 20.56 -3.42
N ALA A 24 24.00 21.13 -4.61
CA ALA A 24 25.16 21.04 -5.48
C ALA A 24 25.28 22.30 -6.32
N LYS A 25 26.50 22.63 -6.73
CA LYS A 25 26.83 23.77 -7.58
C LYS A 25 27.89 23.37 -8.59
N ASP A 26 27.62 23.60 -9.87
CA ASP A 26 28.54 23.31 -10.98
C ASP A 26 29.14 21.89 -10.93
N GLY A 27 28.32 20.90 -10.52
CA GLY A 27 28.71 19.49 -10.42
C GLY A 27 29.58 19.14 -9.22
N GLN A 28 29.65 20.03 -8.22
CA GLN A 28 30.36 19.80 -6.96
C GLN A 28 29.41 19.97 -5.78
N THR A 29 29.72 19.32 -4.66
CA THR A 29 28.96 19.47 -3.42
C THR A 29 29.86 19.41 -2.19
N THR A 30 29.48 20.16 -1.16
CA THR A 30 30.02 20.00 0.20
C THR A 30 29.09 19.16 1.08
N TRP A 31 27.94 18.74 0.54
CA TRP A 31 26.94 18.01 1.28
C TRP A 31 27.34 16.56 1.47
N LYS A 32 27.03 16.02 2.65
CA LYS A 32 27.25 14.61 2.98
C LYS A 32 25.95 13.95 3.38
N ILE A 33 25.80 12.68 2.99
CA ILE A 33 24.70 11.83 3.44
C ILE A 33 25.11 11.22 4.78
N VAL A 34 24.23 11.32 5.77
CA VAL A 34 24.47 10.86 7.13
C VAL A 34 23.52 9.72 7.44
N LEU A 35 24.10 8.57 7.79
CA LEU A 35 23.36 7.40 8.27
C LEU A 35 23.45 7.28 9.80
N PRO A 36 22.45 6.66 10.46
CA PRO A 36 22.52 6.33 11.87
C PRO A 36 23.78 5.51 12.18
N SER A 37 24.20 5.51 13.45
CA SER A 37 25.41 4.78 13.86
C SER A 37 25.32 3.26 13.59
N GLU A 38 24.11 2.71 13.63
CA GLU A 38 23.80 1.30 13.31
C GLU A 38 22.70 1.26 12.25
N PRO A 39 23.03 1.49 10.97
CA PRO A 39 22.01 1.62 9.94
C PRO A 39 21.46 0.25 9.55
N THR A 40 20.13 0.18 9.43
CA THR A 40 19.39 -0.96 8.88
C THR A 40 19.75 -1.19 7.39
N ALA A 41 19.37 -2.35 6.85
CA ALA A 41 19.54 -2.61 5.42
C ALA A 41 18.80 -1.58 4.55
N VAL A 42 17.59 -1.17 4.97
CA VAL A 42 16.75 -0.20 4.25
C VAL A 42 17.38 1.19 4.23
N GLU A 43 17.95 1.63 5.35
CA GLU A 43 18.63 2.94 5.42
C GLU A 43 19.88 2.97 4.53
N LYS A 44 20.66 1.89 4.51
CA LYS A 44 21.80 1.74 3.57
C LYS A 44 21.33 1.78 2.12
N THR A 45 20.25 1.09 1.80
CA THR A 45 19.62 1.12 0.46
C THR A 45 19.17 2.53 0.10
N ALA A 46 18.50 3.24 1.01
CA ALA A 46 18.04 4.61 0.80
C ALA A 46 19.20 5.58 0.54
N ALA A 47 20.30 5.49 1.31
CA ALA A 47 21.50 6.30 1.08
C ALA A 47 22.14 6.02 -0.27
N ARG A 48 22.27 4.75 -0.66
CA ARG A 48 22.80 4.36 -1.98
C ARG A 48 21.95 4.92 -3.11
N GLU A 49 20.64 4.69 -3.09
CA GLU A 49 19.71 5.19 -4.12
C GLU A 49 19.78 6.71 -4.22
N LEU A 50 19.83 7.43 -3.10
CA LEU A 50 19.97 8.88 -3.10
C LEU A 50 21.29 9.31 -3.74
N ALA A 51 22.42 8.77 -3.28
CA ALA A 51 23.75 9.14 -3.76
C ALA A 51 23.90 8.91 -5.27
N GLU A 52 23.46 7.75 -5.76
CA GLU A 52 23.53 7.39 -7.18
C GLU A 52 22.71 8.34 -8.04
N HIS A 53 21.46 8.63 -7.66
CA HIS A 53 20.60 9.52 -8.43
C HIS A 53 21.03 10.98 -8.36
N LEU A 54 21.53 11.45 -7.21
CA LEU A 54 22.11 12.78 -7.10
C LEU A 54 23.38 12.94 -7.94
N LYS A 55 24.23 11.92 -7.99
CA LYS A 55 25.40 11.90 -8.89
C LYS A 55 24.98 11.91 -10.36
N LEU A 56 23.98 11.12 -10.73
CA LEU A 56 23.43 11.14 -12.10
C LEU A 56 22.84 12.51 -12.47
N ALA A 57 22.16 13.16 -11.52
CA ALA A 57 21.51 14.44 -11.75
C ALA A 57 22.52 15.59 -11.82
N THR A 58 23.43 15.64 -10.86
CA THR A 58 24.30 16.81 -10.63
C THR A 58 25.72 16.61 -11.14
N GLY A 59 26.21 15.36 -11.19
CA GLY A 59 27.62 15.06 -11.39
C GLY A 59 28.45 15.09 -10.10
N ALA A 60 27.90 15.60 -8.99
CA ALA A 60 28.59 15.67 -7.71
C ALA A 60 28.57 14.34 -6.96
N ASP A 61 29.64 14.06 -6.22
CA ASP A 61 29.74 12.90 -5.33
C ASP A 61 29.26 13.26 -3.92
N PHE A 62 28.13 12.70 -3.51
CA PHE A 62 27.59 12.85 -2.16
C PHE A 62 28.12 11.73 -1.26
N GLU A 63 29.19 12.01 -0.52
CA GLU A 63 29.81 11.05 0.40
C GLU A 63 28.83 10.62 1.50
N THR A 64 28.75 9.32 1.77
CA THR A 64 28.00 8.79 2.92
C THR A 64 28.92 8.61 4.11
N ILE A 65 28.55 9.17 5.26
CA ILE A 65 29.29 9.09 6.53
C ILE A 65 28.41 8.54 7.66
N ALA A 66 29.04 8.04 8.71
CA ALA A 66 28.32 7.67 9.93
C ALA A 66 27.94 8.92 10.74
N GLU A 67 26.82 8.89 11.45
CA GLU A 67 26.37 10.02 12.28
C GLU A 67 27.40 10.49 13.29
N LYS A 68 28.18 9.58 13.88
CA LYS A 68 29.28 9.91 14.81
C LYS A 68 30.42 10.72 14.17
N GLU A 69 30.52 10.73 12.84
CA GLU A 69 31.51 11.49 12.07
C GLU A 69 30.96 12.86 11.63
N ALA A 70 29.65 13.07 11.75
CA ALA A 70 29.02 14.34 11.44
C ALA A 70 29.28 15.37 12.55
N PRO A 71 29.60 16.64 12.22
CA PRO A 71 29.72 17.69 13.22
C PRO A 71 28.39 17.91 13.95
N ALA A 72 28.41 18.06 15.28
CA ALA A 72 27.18 18.18 16.10
C ALA A 72 26.25 19.34 15.68
N GLU A 73 26.85 20.47 15.27
CA GLU A 73 26.18 21.66 14.73
C GLU A 73 26.46 21.86 13.23
N GLY A 74 26.79 20.78 12.52
CA GLY A 74 27.03 20.83 11.08
C GLY A 74 25.78 21.23 10.29
N THR A 75 25.98 22.07 9.29
CA THR A 75 25.01 22.33 8.21
C THR A 75 25.45 21.56 6.96
N SER A 76 24.60 21.57 5.92
CA SER A 76 24.89 20.87 4.67
C SER A 76 24.99 19.35 4.81
N LEU A 77 24.12 18.76 5.65
CA LEU A 77 24.03 17.31 5.84
C LEU A 77 22.66 16.81 5.39
N ILE A 78 22.63 15.60 4.82
CA ILE A 78 21.41 14.87 4.47
C ILE A 78 21.25 13.69 5.41
N PHE A 79 20.41 13.82 6.43
CA PHE A 79 20.14 12.76 7.39
C PHE A 79 19.10 11.78 6.85
N ILE A 80 19.43 10.50 6.79
CA ILE A 80 18.52 9.44 6.31
C ILE A 80 18.15 8.50 7.46
N GLY A 81 16.86 8.24 7.65
CA GLY A 81 16.39 7.26 8.62
C GLY A 81 16.42 7.76 10.07
N ASN A 82 16.64 6.84 11.02
CA ASN A 82 16.49 7.07 12.46
C ASN A 82 17.68 7.79 13.11
N THR A 83 18.15 8.88 12.52
CA THR A 83 19.24 9.73 13.04
C THR A 83 18.78 10.58 14.22
N ALA A 84 19.70 11.15 14.99
CA ALA A 84 19.40 12.07 16.09
C ALA A 84 18.67 13.35 15.64
N LYS A 85 18.83 13.76 14.37
CA LYS A 85 18.10 14.92 13.79
C LYS A 85 16.70 14.56 13.31
N ALA A 86 16.42 13.28 13.03
CA ALA A 86 15.08 12.85 12.63
C ALA A 86 14.10 12.97 13.83
N PRO A 87 12.88 13.50 13.62
CA PRO A 87 11.87 13.56 14.68
C PRO A 87 11.59 12.18 15.29
N LYS A 88 11.69 12.09 16.61
CA LYS A 88 11.37 10.89 17.39
C LYS A 88 9.89 10.88 17.71
N LYS A 89 9.12 10.17 16.89
CA LYS A 89 7.66 10.00 17.03
C LYS A 89 7.23 8.65 16.46
N ASP A 90 6.02 8.25 16.79
CA ASP A 90 5.36 7.10 16.18
C ASP A 90 4.86 7.51 14.79
N TYR A 91 5.58 7.06 13.76
CA TYR A 91 5.19 7.23 12.38
C TYR A 91 4.07 6.25 12.02
N ARG A 92 3.08 6.71 11.25
CA ARG A 92 2.08 5.80 10.67
C ARG A 92 2.74 4.85 9.67
N PHE A 93 2.09 3.73 9.36
CA PHE A 93 2.60 2.73 8.43
C PHE A 93 3.04 3.37 7.10
N ASP A 94 4.32 3.14 6.74
CA ASP A 94 4.97 3.71 5.55
C ASP A 94 4.94 5.25 5.44
N GLU A 95 4.71 5.96 6.54
CA GLU A 95 4.80 7.41 6.58
C GLU A 95 6.21 7.90 6.23
N ILE A 96 6.28 8.97 5.45
CA ILE A 96 7.51 9.65 5.04
C ILE A 96 7.59 11.05 5.64
N LEU A 97 8.80 11.54 5.79
CA LEU A 97 9.14 12.92 6.13
C LEU A 97 10.30 13.38 5.25
N ILE A 98 10.12 14.51 4.58
CA ILE A 98 11.15 15.24 3.83
C ILE A 98 11.15 16.66 4.38
N LYS A 99 12.21 17.04 5.10
CA LYS A 99 12.24 18.32 5.80
C LYS A 99 13.61 19.00 5.71
N MET A 100 13.63 20.27 5.36
CA MET A 100 14.75 21.15 5.62
C MET A 100 14.64 21.70 7.04
N ASP A 101 15.70 21.54 7.84
CA ASP A 101 15.75 21.99 9.22
C ASP A 101 17.17 22.36 9.64
N GLY A 102 17.36 23.58 10.16
CA GLY A 102 18.68 24.06 10.58
C GLY A 102 19.78 23.96 9.52
N GLY A 103 19.44 24.18 8.24
CA GLY A 103 20.39 24.08 7.12
C GLY A 103 20.76 22.65 6.70
N ASN A 104 19.97 21.66 7.13
CA ASN A 104 20.14 20.25 6.80
C ASN A 104 18.87 19.68 6.17
N LEU A 105 19.02 18.64 5.35
CA LEU A 105 17.91 17.88 4.79
C LEU A 105 17.69 16.61 5.61
N ILE A 106 16.45 16.33 5.98
CA ILE A 106 16.05 15.15 6.75
C ILE A 106 15.10 14.32 5.89
N LEU A 107 15.46 13.08 5.62
CA LEU A 107 14.68 12.07 4.90
C LEU A 107 14.40 10.90 5.84
N ALA A 108 13.29 10.96 6.56
CA ALA A 108 12.93 10.03 7.62
C ALA A 108 11.51 9.47 7.41
N GLY A 109 11.05 8.61 8.32
CA GLY A 109 9.72 8.03 8.25
C GLY A 109 9.56 6.77 9.09
N HIS A 110 8.48 6.04 8.85
CA HIS A 110 8.20 4.73 9.41
C HIS A 110 9.39 3.78 9.28
N GLU A 111 9.65 2.99 10.31
CA GLU A 111 10.86 2.17 10.45
C GLU A 111 11.08 1.16 9.31
N GLN A 112 9.98 0.70 8.69
CA GLN A 112 10.07 -0.36 7.69
C GLN A 112 10.54 0.15 6.31
N ARG A 113 9.91 1.19 5.77
CA ARG A 113 10.16 1.72 4.41
C ARG A 113 10.16 3.24 4.32
N GLY A 114 9.86 3.94 5.41
CA GLY A 114 9.57 5.37 5.39
C GLY A 114 10.73 6.22 4.87
N CYS A 115 11.96 5.97 5.31
CA CYS A 115 13.13 6.71 4.82
C CYS A 115 13.43 6.44 3.34
N LEU A 116 13.27 5.20 2.88
CA LEU A 116 13.45 4.82 1.49
C LEU A 116 12.39 5.48 0.59
N TYR A 117 11.13 5.50 1.02
CA TYR A 117 10.06 6.17 0.30
C TYR A 117 10.19 7.70 0.37
N ALA A 118 10.75 8.27 1.45
CA ALA A 118 11.12 9.68 1.53
C ALA A 118 12.20 10.02 0.48
N VAL A 119 13.24 9.18 0.36
CA VAL A 119 14.27 9.32 -0.69
C VAL A 119 13.65 9.26 -2.07
N TYR A 120 12.80 8.26 -2.37
CA TYR A 120 12.19 8.17 -3.70
C TYR A 120 11.25 9.34 -4.01
N SER A 121 10.49 9.81 -3.02
CA SER A 121 9.61 10.97 -3.19
C SER A 121 10.42 12.25 -3.39
N PHE A 122 11.52 12.44 -2.66
CA PHE A 122 12.45 13.55 -2.87
C PHE A 122 13.10 13.51 -4.27
N LEU A 123 13.60 12.35 -4.69
CA LEU A 123 14.17 12.17 -6.03
C LEU A 123 13.14 12.45 -7.13
N GLN A 124 11.91 11.99 -6.95
CA GLN A 124 10.84 12.19 -7.93
C GLN A 124 10.36 13.65 -7.98
N ASP A 125 9.95 14.20 -6.83
CA ASP A 125 9.16 15.43 -6.79
C ASP A 125 10.02 16.69 -6.66
N VAL A 126 11.24 16.57 -6.09
CA VAL A 126 12.18 17.68 -5.94
C VAL A 126 13.29 17.62 -7.00
N VAL A 127 14.00 16.50 -7.12
CA VAL A 127 15.10 16.37 -8.09
C VAL A 127 14.56 16.26 -9.53
N GLY A 128 13.42 15.58 -9.72
CA GLY A 128 12.76 15.41 -11.02
C GLY A 128 13.03 14.07 -11.71
N ALA A 129 13.51 13.06 -10.97
CA ALA A 129 13.68 11.71 -11.50
C ALA A 129 12.32 11.09 -11.88
N ARG A 130 12.32 10.26 -12.93
CA ARG A 130 11.13 9.51 -13.36
C ARG A 130 11.52 8.07 -13.67
N TRP A 131 10.73 7.13 -13.17
CA TRP A 131 10.83 5.71 -13.52
C TRP A 131 9.53 5.32 -14.20
N TRP A 132 9.57 5.10 -15.52
CA TRP A 132 8.39 4.77 -16.32
C TRP A 132 8.15 3.26 -16.37
N THR A 133 9.24 2.49 -16.40
CA THR A 133 9.28 1.03 -16.33
C THR A 133 10.53 0.60 -15.55
N ALA A 134 10.73 -0.70 -15.35
CA ALA A 134 11.95 -1.24 -14.76
C ALA A 134 13.23 -0.81 -15.51
N ASP A 135 13.15 -0.65 -16.84
CA ASP A 135 14.30 -0.33 -17.69
C ASP A 135 14.33 1.13 -18.17
N ALA A 136 13.25 1.89 -17.98
CA ALA A 136 13.11 3.26 -18.46
C ALA A 136 13.20 4.26 -17.30
N THR A 137 14.40 4.80 -17.09
CA THR A 137 14.67 5.84 -16.09
C THR A 137 15.07 7.16 -16.76
N TYR A 138 14.52 8.27 -16.29
CA TYR A 138 14.96 9.62 -16.62
C TYR A 138 15.47 10.32 -15.35
N VAL A 139 16.68 10.88 -15.42
CA VAL A 139 17.24 11.74 -14.38
C VAL A 139 17.67 13.06 -15.04
N PRO A 140 17.18 14.22 -14.57
CA PRO A 140 17.51 15.50 -15.19
C PRO A 140 18.98 15.87 -14.94
N LYS A 141 19.64 16.52 -15.90
CA LYS A 141 21.00 17.04 -15.73
C LYS A 141 20.94 18.46 -15.15
N ARG A 142 21.23 18.59 -13.85
CA ARG A 142 21.22 19.82 -13.06
C ARG A 142 22.50 19.92 -12.22
N PRO A 143 23.63 20.38 -12.81
CA PRO A 143 24.89 20.52 -12.08
C PRO A 143 24.79 21.43 -10.86
N THR A 144 23.89 22.40 -10.92
CA THR A 144 23.45 23.20 -9.77
C THR A 144 22.05 22.75 -9.37
N LEU A 145 21.94 22.14 -8.19
CA LEU A 145 20.69 21.63 -7.63
C LEU A 145 20.31 22.48 -6.42
N VAL A 146 19.19 23.18 -6.55
CA VAL A 146 18.65 24.06 -5.52
C VAL A 146 17.35 23.45 -5.00
N VAL A 147 17.16 23.47 -3.68
CA VAL A 147 15.93 23.05 -3.00
C VAL A 147 15.37 24.21 -2.19
N ALA A 148 14.05 24.22 -1.97
CA ALA A 148 13.43 25.20 -1.08
C ALA A 148 13.90 24.96 0.36
N ASP A 149 14.25 26.02 1.10
CA ASP A 149 14.75 25.90 2.48
C ASP A 149 13.63 25.72 3.52
N ASP A 150 12.38 25.92 3.10
CA ASP A 150 11.14 25.67 3.85
C ASP A 150 10.50 24.32 3.47
N LEU A 151 11.18 23.49 2.69
CA LEU A 151 10.72 22.17 2.28
C LEU A 151 10.31 21.36 3.53
N ASN A 152 9.03 21.03 3.63
CA ASN A 152 8.48 20.27 4.74
C ASN A 152 7.27 19.46 4.25
N VAL A 153 7.52 18.20 3.88
CA VAL A 153 6.52 17.28 3.36
C VAL A 153 6.44 16.08 4.31
N ALA A 154 5.23 15.76 4.75
CA ALA A 154 4.92 14.53 5.46
C ALA A 154 3.70 13.87 4.83
N TYR A 155 3.77 12.57 4.59
CA TYR A 155 2.68 11.82 3.97
C TYR A 155 2.66 10.39 4.50
N ALA A 156 1.48 9.88 4.84
CA ALA A 156 1.28 8.45 5.10
C ALA A 156 0.28 7.89 4.11
N PRO A 157 0.58 6.76 3.45
CA PRO A 157 -0.34 6.13 2.53
C PRO A 157 -1.61 5.67 3.24
N GLN A 158 -2.75 5.82 2.57
CA GLN A 158 -4.04 5.34 3.06
C GLN A 158 -4.25 3.83 2.81
N LEU A 159 -3.54 3.28 1.82
CA LEU A 159 -3.60 1.86 1.46
C LEU A 159 -2.45 1.10 2.10
N ILE A 160 -2.78 0.05 2.86
CA ILE A 160 -1.80 -0.83 3.53
C ILE A 160 -0.98 -1.60 2.50
N SER A 161 -1.67 -2.32 1.60
CA SER A 161 -1.05 -3.04 0.48
C SER A 161 -1.15 -2.24 -0.81
N ARG A 162 -0.04 -2.10 -1.52
CA ARG A 162 0.10 -1.38 -2.78
C ARG A 162 0.90 -2.24 -3.72
N GLU A 163 0.20 -3.04 -4.51
CA GLU A 163 0.77 -4.05 -5.39
C GLU A 163 0.41 -3.76 -6.84
N MET A 164 1.33 -4.09 -7.74
CA MET A 164 1.14 -4.03 -9.18
C MET A 164 1.22 -5.44 -9.72
N TYR A 165 0.08 -6.02 -10.11
CA TYR A 165 0.04 -7.37 -10.68
C TYR A 165 0.37 -7.33 -12.18
N HIS A 166 1.64 -7.07 -12.48
CA HIS A 166 2.18 -7.02 -13.84
C HIS A 166 3.56 -7.67 -13.87
N ARG A 167 3.87 -8.40 -14.96
CA ARG A 167 5.11 -9.19 -15.09
C ARG A 167 6.38 -8.37 -14.87
N ASP A 168 6.38 -7.11 -15.31
CA ASP A 168 7.54 -6.20 -15.19
C ASP A 168 7.60 -5.48 -13.82
N ALA A 169 6.62 -5.71 -12.95
CA ALA A 169 6.51 -5.10 -11.62
C ALA A 169 6.84 -6.08 -10.46
N GLU A 170 7.16 -7.34 -10.74
CA GLU A 170 7.48 -8.37 -9.73
C GLU A 170 8.92 -8.88 -9.84
N PRO A 171 9.61 -9.16 -8.72
CA PRO A 171 9.98 -8.25 -7.64
C PRO A 171 11.15 -7.36 -8.07
N THR A 172 10.95 -6.06 -8.15
CA THR A 172 12.00 -5.17 -8.67
C THR A 172 12.10 -3.89 -7.85
N VAL A 173 13.30 -3.31 -7.88
CA VAL A 173 13.61 -1.95 -7.40
C VAL A 173 12.57 -0.93 -7.92
N PHE A 174 12.02 -1.17 -9.11
CA PHE A 174 10.94 -0.38 -9.70
C PHE A 174 9.71 -0.29 -8.79
N SER A 175 9.24 -1.41 -8.23
CA SER A 175 8.09 -1.39 -7.30
C SER A 175 8.39 -0.54 -6.06
N ALA A 176 9.60 -0.63 -5.51
CA ALA A 176 10.01 0.21 -4.39
C ALA A 176 10.02 1.71 -4.77
N ARG A 177 10.56 2.07 -5.94
CA ARG A 177 10.56 3.44 -6.51
C ARG A 177 9.16 4.00 -6.76
N MET A 178 8.22 3.12 -7.08
CA MET A 178 6.79 3.44 -7.19
C MET A 178 6.05 3.41 -5.84
N LYS A 179 6.75 3.23 -4.72
CA LYS A 179 6.20 3.11 -3.35
C LYS A 179 5.22 1.93 -3.20
N GLY A 180 5.33 0.93 -4.07
CA GLY A 180 4.64 -0.36 -3.95
C GLY A 180 5.34 -1.27 -2.95
N ASN A 181 4.57 -2.13 -2.27
CA ASN A 181 5.03 -2.99 -1.19
C ASN A 181 4.48 -4.44 -1.24
N GLY A 182 3.89 -4.87 -2.36
CA GLY A 182 3.38 -6.24 -2.52
C GLY A 182 4.47 -7.31 -2.69
N ASN A 183 5.57 -6.98 -3.36
CA ASN A 183 6.65 -7.93 -3.64
C ASN A 183 8.03 -7.26 -3.57
N LEU A 184 8.55 -7.07 -2.34
CA LEU A 184 9.84 -6.43 -2.07
C LEU A 184 10.78 -7.35 -1.28
N THR A 185 12.07 -7.30 -1.61
CA THR A 185 13.12 -7.94 -0.81
C THR A 185 13.34 -7.19 0.52
N PRO A 186 13.90 -7.84 1.55
CA PRO A 186 14.15 -7.20 2.85
C PRO A 186 14.99 -5.92 2.79
N GLU A 187 15.93 -5.82 1.84
CA GLU A 187 16.76 -4.62 1.65
C GLU A 187 15.99 -3.38 1.17
N TYR A 188 14.81 -3.57 0.55
CA TYR A 188 13.87 -2.49 0.21
C TYR A 188 12.70 -2.40 1.20
N GLY A 189 12.84 -3.04 2.38
CA GLY A 189 11.88 -2.96 3.49
C GLY A 189 10.82 -4.07 3.51
N GLY A 190 10.92 -5.06 2.63
CA GLY A 190 10.07 -6.25 2.64
C GLY A 190 8.62 -5.99 2.22
N ALA A 191 7.91 -7.08 1.96
CA ALA A 191 6.54 -7.06 1.45
C ALA A 191 5.46 -7.03 2.55
N VAL A 192 4.30 -6.46 2.22
CA VAL A 192 3.04 -6.78 2.91
C VAL A 192 2.57 -8.14 2.43
N ARG A 193 2.82 -9.17 3.23
CA ARG A 193 2.53 -10.57 2.85
C ARG A 193 1.05 -10.89 3.04
N ILE A 194 0.43 -11.38 1.96
CA ILE A 194 -0.93 -11.92 1.93
C ILE A 194 -0.82 -13.44 1.77
N ILE A 195 -1.40 -14.21 2.69
CA ILE A 195 -1.44 -15.67 2.58
C ILE A 195 -2.51 -16.07 1.56
N HIS A 196 -2.16 -17.04 0.72
CA HIS A 196 -2.96 -17.64 -0.36
C HIS A 196 -3.38 -16.73 -1.51
N PHE A 197 -3.48 -15.41 -1.32
CA PHE A 197 -3.78 -14.41 -2.37
C PHE A 197 -4.90 -14.86 -3.32
N VAL A 198 -6.13 -14.67 -2.87
CA VAL A 198 -7.42 -14.99 -3.52
C VAL A 198 -7.72 -16.48 -3.76
N HIS A 199 -9.02 -16.76 -3.98
CA HIS A 199 -9.59 -18.07 -4.33
C HIS A 199 -9.11 -19.20 -3.42
N SER A 200 -9.27 -19.02 -2.11
CA SER A 200 -8.65 -19.87 -1.08
C SER A 200 -9.55 -20.95 -0.49
N PHE A 201 -10.87 -20.93 -0.72
CA PHE A 201 -11.79 -21.93 -0.15
C PHE A 201 -11.31 -23.37 -0.31
N TYR A 202 -10.91 -23.79 -1.52
CA TYR A 202 -10.43 -25.15 -1.75
C TYR A 202 -8.96 -25.38 -1.40
N LYS A 203 -8.20 -24.32 -1.05
CA LYS A 203 -6.88 -24.47 -0.43
C LYS A 203 -7.03 -24.94 1.02
N TYR A 204 -8.03 -24.44 1.74
CA TYR A 204 -8.35 -24.88 3.10
C TYR A 204 -9.15 -26.17 3.15
N LEU A 205 -10.16 -26.32 2.29
CA LEU A 205 -11.08 -27.46 2.28
C LEU A 205 -11.08 -28.14 0.91
N PRO A 206 -9.97 -28.79 0.50
CA PRO A 206 -9.87 -29.46 -0.79
C PRO A 206 -10.93 -30.58 -0.90
N PRO A 207 -11.76 -30.59 -1.96
CA PRO A 207 -12.80 -31.61 -2.14
C PRO A 207 -12.29 -33.05 -2.11
N ALA A 208 -11.08 -33.28 -2.63
CA ALA A 208 -10.44 -34.59 -2.62
C ALA A 208 -10.20 -35.16 -1.20
N LYS A 209 -10.20 -34.30 -0.17
CA LYS A 209 -10.03 -34.70 1.24
C LYS A 209 -11.37 -34.78 1.97
N TYR A 210 -12.29 -33.86 1.72
CA TYR A 210 -13.46 -33.67 2.59
C TYR A 210 -14.81 -34.02 1.94
N PHE A 211 -14.93 -34.04 0.61
CA PHE A 211 -16.25 -34.12 -0.03
C PHE A 211 -16.95 -35.48 0.15
N GLU A 212 -16.21 -36.58 0.19
CA GLU A 212 -16.79 -37.93 0.33
C GLU A 212 -17.50 -38.10 1.68
N GLU A 213 -16.87 -37.61 2.76
CA GLU A 213 -17.40 -37.69 4.13
C GLU A 213 -18.36 -36.53 4.45
N HIS A 214 -18.15 -35.37 3.84
CA HIS A 214 -18.88 -34.14 4.14
C HIS A 214 -19.39 -33.42 2.87
N PRO A 215 -20.26 -34.06 2.07
CA PRO A 215 -20.77 -33.43 0.84
C PRO A 215 -21.60 -32.16 1.13
N ASP A 216 -22.21 -32.06 2.30
CA ASP A 216 -23.01 -30.92 2.78
C ASP A 216 -22.17 -29.69 3.17
N TRP A 217 -20.84 -29.82 3.25
CA TRP A 217 -19.92 -28.69 3.38
C TRP A 217 -19.76 -27.92 2.06
N TYR A 218 -20.17 -28.51 0.95
CA TYR A 218 -20.07 -27.93 -0.38
C TYR A 218 -21.43 -27.47 -0.89
N SER A 219 -21.40 -26.70 -1.98
CA SER A 219 -22.59 -26.06 -2.52
C SER A 219 -23.66 -27.06 -2.93
N GLU A 220 -24.89 -26.72 -2.58
CA GLU A 220 -26.09 -27.31 -3.17
C GLU A 220 -26.45 -26.53 -4.43
N ILE A 221 -26.49 -27.20 -5.58
CA ILE A 221 -26.87 -26.62 -6.87
C ILE A 221 -27.88 -27.59 -7.50
N ASP A 222 -29.04 -27.07 -7.89
CA ASP A 222 -30.17 -27.87 -8.41
C ASP A 222 -30.53 -29.08 -7.50
N GLY A 223 -30.50 -28.85 -6.18
CA GLY A 223 -30.80 -29.86 -5.16
C GLY A 223 -29.72 -30.93 -4.97
N LYS A 224 -28.52 -30.77 -5.57
CA LYS A 224 -27.40 -31.71 -5.46
C LYS A 224 -26.19 -31.06 -4.82
N ARG A 225 -25.56 -31.78 -3.88
CA ARG A 225 -24.25 -31.40 -3.33
C ARG A 225 -23.16 -31.71 -4.34
N GLN A 226 -22.34 -30.72 -4.67
CA GLN A 226 -21.23 -30.89 -5.61
C GLN A 226 -20.09 -29.92 -5.34
N HIS A 227 -18.89 -30.29 -5.79
CA HIS A 227 -17.67 -29.51 -5.61
C HIS A 227 -17.06 -29.01 -6.94
N HIS A 228 -17.53 -29.49 -8.09
CA HIS A 228 -17.06 -29.04 -9.40
C HIS A 228 -17.74 -27.74 -9.82
N ASN A 229 -16.97 -26.71 -10.19
CA ASN A 229 -17.47 -25.35 -10.45
C ASN A 229 -18.43 -24.87 -9.35
N ALA A 230 -18.03 -25.11 -8.10
CA ALA A 230 -18.85 -24.89 -6.92
C ALA A 230 -18.05 -24.22 -5.80
N GLN A 231 -18.77 -23.80 -4.77
CA GLN A 231 -18.24 -23.14 -3.58
C GLN A 231 -18.47 -23.99 -2.32
N LEU A 232 -18.11 -23.45 -1.16
CA LEU A 232 -18.47 -24.00 0.15
C LEU A 232 -19.90 -23.58 0.55
N CYS A 233 -20.54 -24.36 1.42
CA CYS A 233 -21.82 -24.03 2.04
C CYS A 233 -21.61 -23.13 3.27
N LEU A 234 -21.66 -21.80 3.07
CA LEU A 234 -21.29 -20.79 4.08
C LEU A 234 -22.22 -20.68 5.30
N THR A 235 -23.19 -21.59 5.44
CA THR A 235 -24.08 -21.72 6.61
C THR A 235 -24.00 -23.08 7.29
N ASN A 236 -23.04 -23.93 6.88
CA ASN A 236 -22.78 -25.20 7.54
C ASN A 236 -21.79 -24.98 8.69
N GLU A 237 -22.25 -25.16 9.93
CA GLU A 237 -21.46 -24.87 11.14
C GLU A 237 -20.22 -25.77 11.28
N GLU A 238 -20.30 -27.05 10.88
CA GLU A 238 -19.16 -27.97 10.93
C GLU A 238 -18.10 -27.58 9.89
N MET A 239 -18.54 -27.20 8.68
CA MET A 239 -17.66 -26.67 7.65
C MET A 239 -16.93 -25.40 8.11
N ILE A 240 -17.67 -24.45 8.72
CA ILE A 240 -17.09 -23.19 9.22
C ILE A 240 -16.06 -23.49 10.33
N ALA A 241 -16.33 -24.46 11.20
CA ALA A 241 -15.39 -24.87 12.25
C ALA A 241 -14.09 -25.45 11.68
N GLU A 242 -14.17 -26.36 10.71
CA GLU A 242 -12.98 -26.94 10.07
C GLU A 242 -12.22 -25.90 9.21
N LEU A 243 -12.94 -25.02 8.49
CA LEU A 243 -12.34 -23.89 7.78
C LEU A 243 -11.55 -23.00 8.74
N THR A 244 -12.17 -22.61 9.85
CA THR A 244 -11.55 -21.76 10.87
C THR A 244 -10.30 -22.41 11.44
N LYS A 245 -10.36 -23.71 11.76
CA LYS A 245 -9.19 -24.48 12.21
C LYS A 245 -8.06 -24.43 11.19
N ASN A 246 -8.34 -24.69 9.91
CA ASN A 246 -7.32 -24.70 8.86
C ASN A 246 -6.74 -23.29 8.61
N VAL A 247 -7.55 -22.23 8.74
CA VAL A 247 -7.10 -20.82 8.68
C VAL A 247 -6.11 -20.53 9.83
N LEU A 248 -6.45 -20.90 11.07
CA LEU A 248 -5.58 -20.69 12.23
C LEU A 248 -4.27 -21.51 12.12
N GLU A 249 -4.34 -22.76 11.69
CA GLU A 249 -3.16 -23.60 11.43
C GLU A 249 -2.24 -22.94 10.38
N THR A 250 -2.82 -22.42 9.29
CA THR A 250 -2.07 -21.72 8.24
C THR A 250 -1.37 -20.46 8.78
N LEU A 251 -2.02 -19.70 9.67
CA LEU A 251 -1.41 -18.52 10.30
C LEU A 251 -0.24 -18.89 11.21
N ARG A 252 -0.37 -19.97 12.01
CA ARG A 252 0.72 -20.47 12.86
C ARG A 252 1.96 -20.84 12.05
N GLU A 253 1.77 -21.39 10.85
CA GLU A 253 2.86 -21.76 9.94
C GLU A 253 3.48 -20.57 9.20
N ASN A 254 2.85 -19.39 9.23
CA ASN A 254 3.25 -18.20 8.48
C ASN A 254 3.45 -16.98 9.39
N PRO A 255 4.42 -17.01 10.33
CA PRO A 255 4.67 -15.89 11.21
C PRO A 255 5.03 -14.63 10.40
N GLY A 256 4.46 -13.49 10.79
CA GLY A 256 4.70 -12.19 10.18
C GLY A 256 3.80 -11.85 8.98
N ALA A 257 2.93 -12.76 8.52
CA ALA A 257 1.85 -12.37 7.61
C ALA A 257 0.88 -11.40 8.31
N LYS A 258 0.37 -10.43 7.55
CA LYS A 258 -0.57 -9.42 8.06
C LYS A 258 -1.97 -9.55 7.47
N ILE A 259 -2.11 -10.32 6.39
CA ILE A 259 -3.38 -10.55 5.72
C ILE A 259 -3.46 -12.02 5.34
N ILE A 260 -4.63 -12.63 5.52
CA ILE A 260 -4.94 -13.99 5.09
C ILE A 260 -6.23 -13.99 4.28
N ASP A 261 -6.19 -14.54 3.07
CA ASP A 261 -7.36 -14.59 2.20
C ASP A 261 -8.27 -15.79 2.52
N VAL A 262 -9.55 -15.55 2.73
CA VAL A 262 -10.63 -16.54 2.91
C VAL A 262 -11.74 -16.22 1.91
N SER A 263 -11.57 -16.62 0.66
CA SER A 263 -12.44 -16.19 -0.44
C SER A 263 -12.90 -17.29 -1.38
N GLN A 264 -14.04 -17.01 -2.02
CA GLN A 264 -14.70 -17.85 -3.00
C GLN A 264 -13.77 -18.29 -4.15
N ASN A 265 -13.98 -19.51 -4.64
CA ASN A 265 -13.33 -20.02 -5.85
C ASN A 265 -13.76 -19.20 -7.08
N ASP A 266 -12.98 -19.28 -8.16
CA ASP A 266 -13.24 -18.53 -9.40
C ASP A 266 -14.36 -19.16 -10.26
N CYS A 267 -15.59 -19.15 -9.75
CA CYS A 267 -16.79 -19.64 -10.44
C CYS A 267 -18.08 -19.14 -9.78
N PHE A 268 -19.22 -19.25 -10.48
CA PHE A 268 -20.54 -18.82 -10.02
C PHE A 268 -21.33 -19.85 -9.20
N GLY A 269 -20.75 -21.00 -8.87
CA GLY A 269 -21.48 -22.10 -8.22
C GLY A 269 -21.68 -21.93 -6.71
N PHE A 270 -22.29 -20.82 -6.28
CA PHE A 270 -22.63 -20.60 -4.87
C PHE A 270 -23.68 -21.59 -4.37
N CYS A 271 -23.73 -21.78 -3.05
CA CYS A 271 -24.67 -22.70 -2.42
C CYS A 271 -26.10 -22.15 -2.41
N THR A 272 -27.06 -22.92 -2.94
CA THR A 272 -28.48 -22.56 -3.01
C THR A 272 -29.35 -23.22 -1.94
N CYS A 273 -28.74 -23.87 -0.94
CA CYS A 273 -29.49 -24.52 0.12
C CYS A 273 -30.35 -23.51 0.91
N ALA A 274 -31.42 -24.00 1.55
CA ALA A 274 -32.42 -23.16 2.20
C ALA A 274 -31.84 -22.13 3.20
N LYS A 275 -30.78 -22.48 3.94
CA LYS A 275 -30.13 -21.58 4.90
C LYS A 275 -29.37 -20.44 4.21
N CYS A 276 -28.52 -20.76 3.22
CA CYS A 276 -27.80 -19.75 2.44
C CYS A 276 -28.77 -18.79 1.75
N LYS A 277 -29.78 -19.36 1.07
CA LYS A 277 -30.80 -18.61 0.36
C LYS A 277 -31.55 -17.64 1.29
N ALA A 278 -31.93 -18.07 2.49
CA ALA A 278 -32.67 -17.23 3.42
C ALA A 278 -31.86 -15.98 3.85
N ILE A 279 -30.56 -16.12 4.09
CA ILE A 279 -29.67 -14.99 4.42
C ILE A 279 -29.54 -14.06 3.22
N ASP A 280 -29.22 -14.60 2.04
CA ASP A 280 -28.97 -13.78 0.84
C ASP A 280 -30.24 -13.03 0.37
N GLU A 281 -31.43 -13.63 0.52
CA GLU A 281 -32.70 -12.97 0.23
C GLU A 281 -33.01 -11.83 1.21
N ALA A 282 -32.76 -12.05 2.51
CA ALA A 282 -32.94 -11.01 3.52
C ALA A 282 -32.00 -9.82 3.25
N GLU A 283 -30.72 -10.12 3.00
CA GLU A 283 -29.67 -9.13 2.71
C GLU A 283 -29.78 -8.54 1.31
N GLY A 284 -30.47 -9.19 0.38
CA GLY A 284 -30.54 -8.78 -1.03
C GLY A 284 -29.19 -8.85 -1.75
N SER A 285 -28.27 -9.69 -1.27
CA SER A 285 -26.95 -9.95 -1.84
C SER A 285 -26.35 -11.26 -1.33
N HIS A 286 -25.61 -11.99 -2.16
CA HIS A 286 -24.81 -13.15 -1.76
C HIS A 286 -23.61 -12.80 -0.87
N ALA A 287 -23.24 -11.52 -0.80
CA ALA A 287 -22.27 -11.06 0.20
C ALA A 287 -22.80 -11.25 1.63
N GLY A 288 -24.11 -11.42 1.83
CA GLY A 288 -24.72 -11.69 3.13
C GLY A 288 -24.20 -12.99 3.74
N THR A 289 -24.31 -14.11 3.02
CA THR A 289 -23.73 -15.39 3.46
C THR A 289 -22.21 -15.38 3.53
N LEU A 290 -21.54 -14.62 2.65
CA LEU A 290 -20.09 -14.43 2.72
C LEU A 290 -19.67 -13.81 4.06
N LEU A 291 -20.21 -12.64 4.40
CA LEU A 291 -19.88 -11.95 5.65
C LEU A 291 -20.34 -12.72 6.89
N TRP A 292 -21.45 -13.48 6.79
CA TRP A 292 -21.90 -14.36 7.88
C TRP A 292 -20.83 -15.37 8.29
N MET A 293 -20.20 -16.03 7.33
CA MET A 293 -19.10 -16.96 7.58
C MET A 293 -17.83 -16.20 7.95
N LEU A 294 -17.48 -15.17 7.18
CA LEU A 294 -16.20 -14.47 7.30
C LEU A 294 -16.02 -13.82 8.66
N ASN A 295 -17.06 -13.19 9.22
CA ASN A 295 -17.00 -12.58 10.55
C ASN A 295 -16.72 -13.61 11.66
N ARG A 296 -17.19 -14.86 11.53
CA ARG A 296 -16.89 -15.92 12.50
C ARG A 296 -15.45 -16.38 12.43
N VAL A 297 -14.93 -16.53 11.21
CA VAL A 297 -13.51 -16.83 11.00
C VAL A 297 -12.65 -15.68 11.57
N ALA A 298 -13.03 -14.44 11.29
CA ALA A 298 -12.32 -13.26 11.74
C ALA A 298 -12.32 -13.11 13.27
N GLU A 299 -13.44 -13.39 13.95
CA GLU A 299 -13.51 -13.41 15.42
C GLU A 299 -12.55 -14.45 16.03
N ALA A 300 -12.41 -15.62 15.39
CA ALA A 300 -11.48 -16.64 15.84
C ALA A 300 -10.01 -16.24 15.57
N VAL A 301 -9.74 -15.62 14.43
CA VAL A 301 -8.41 -15.09 14.08
C VAL A 301 -7.97 -14.02 15.06
N GLU A 302 -8.84 -13.06 15.41
CA GLU A 302 -8.51 -11.97 16.33
C GLU A 302 -8.04 -12.47 17.71
N LYS A 303 -8.61 -13.58 18.19
CA LYS A 303 -8.26 -14.17 19.50
C LYS A 303 -6.81 -14.64 19.60
N GLU A 304 -6.21 -15.04 18.47
CA GLU A 304 -4.83 -15.57 18.43
C GLU A 304 -3.87 -14.65 17.68
N PHE A 305 -4.37 -13.88 16.71
CA PHE A 305 -3.63 -13.03 15.78
C PHE A 305 -4.30 -11.66 15.65
N PRO A 306 -4.29 -10.81 16.69
CA PRO A 306 -5.03 -9.53 16.71
C PRO A 306 -4.56 -8.52 15.65
N ASP A 307 -3.34 -8.68 15.11
CA ASP A 307 -2.79 -7.80 14.08
C ASP A 307 -3.01 -8.31 12.63
N VAL A 308 -3.83 -9.34 12.44
CA VAL A 308 -4.09 -9.96 11.13
C VAL A 308 -5.47 -9.57 10.61
N LEU A 309 -5.50 -9.13 9.35
CA LEU A 309 -6.74 -8.91 8.60
C LEU A 309 -7.15 -10.20 7.87
N VAL A 310 -8.42 -10.56 7.99
CA VAL A 310 -9.04 -11.63 7.21
C VAL A 310 -9.65 -11.03 5.96
N GLU A 311 -9.05 -11.31 4.82
CA GLU A 311 -9.49 -10.79 3.52
C GLU A 311 -10.53 -11.70 2.87
N SER A 312 -11.49 -11.10 2.17
CA SER A 312 -12.28 -11.82 1.18
C SER A 312 -12.63 -10.94 -0.01
N LEU A 313 -13.31 -11.52 -0.99
CA LEU A 313 -13.62 -10.87 -2.26
C LEU A 313 -15.07 -10.39 -2.32
N ALA A 314 -15.28 -9.12 -2.68
CA ALA A 314 -16.50 -8.68 -3.32
C ALA A 314 -16.32 -8.83 -4.83
N TYR A 315 -16.67 -10.02 -5.34
CA TYR A 315 -16.33 -10.51 -6.68
C TYR A 315 -17.51 -11.23 -7.31
N GLN A 316 -17.81 -10.95 -8.58
CA GLN A 316 -18.92 -11.58 -9.29
C GLN A 316 -20.23 -11.49 -8.50
N TYR A 317 -20.77 -12.62 -8.05
CA TYR A 317 -22.05 -12.70 -7.35
C TYR A 317 -22.03 -12.10 -5.93
N THR A 318 -20.86 -11.87 -5.33
CA THR A 318 -20.70 -11.21 -4.02
C THR A 318 -20.29 -9.73 -4.13
N ARG A 319 -20.25 -9.16 -5.35
CA ARG A 319 -19.83 -7.76 -5.57
C ARG A 319 -20.70 -6.75 -4.82
N LYS A 320 -22.01 -6.94 -4.84
CA LYS A 320 -22.97 -6.04 -4.19
C LYS A 320 -22.89 -6.16 -2.66
N PRO A 321 -22.79 -5.07 -1.90
CA PRO A 321 -22.82 -5.15 -0.44
C PRO A 321 -24.18 -5.66 0.08
N PRO A 322 -24.20 -6.39 1.21
CA PRO A 322 -25.45 -6.75 1.89
C PRO A 322 -26.06 -5.54 2.61
N LYS A 323 -27.34 -5.64 3.02
CA LYS A 323 -28.08 -4.50 3.60
C LYS A 323 -27.73 -4.21 5.05
N THR A 324 -27.53 -5.25 5.86
CA THR A 324 -27.48 -5.14 7.32
C THR A 324 -26.28 -5.82 7.94
N ILE A 325 -25.78 -6.91 7.35
CA ILE A 325 -24.55 -7.56 7.83
C ILE A 325 -23.34 -6.69 7.44
N LYS A 326 -22.49 -6.35 8.40
CA LYS A 326 -21.28 -5.56 8.18
C LYS A 326 -20.02 -6.40 8.40
N PRO A 327 -18.91 -6.13 7.69
CA PRO A 327 -17.62 -6.73 8.00
C PRO A 327 -17.19 -6.34 9.43
N GLY A 328 -16.55 -7.26 10.14
CA GLY A 328 -15.88 -6.97 11.42
C GLY A 328 -14.66 -6.07 11.24
N ASP A 329 -14.14 -5.51 12.34
CA ASP A 329 -13.03 -4.54 12.31
C ASP A 329 -11.73 -5.10 11.71
N ASN A 330 -11.52 -6.42 11.79
CA ASN A 330 -10.40 -7.14 11.20
C ASN A 330 -10.75 -7.84 9.87
N VAL A 331 -11.87 -7.50 9.23
CA VAL A 331 -12.27 -8.03 7.92
C VAL A 331 -11.93 -7.03 6.81
N LEU A 332 -11.20 -7.48 5.79
CA LEU A 332 -10.83 -6.69 4.62
C LEU A 332 -11.59 -7.17 3.38
N ILE A 333 -12.46 -6.34 2.82
CA ILE A 333 -13.17 -6.67 1.57
C ILE A 333 -12.43 -6.09 0.37
N ARG A 334 -11.94 -6.97 -0.50
CA ARG A 334 -11.34 -6.62 -1.79
C ARG A 334 -12.43 -6.55 -2.85
N LEU A 335 -12.85 -5.33 -3.18
CA LEU A 335 -13.80 -5.08 -4.26
C LEU A 335 -13.11 -5.19 -5.62
N CYS A 336 -13.61 -6.08 -6.48
CA CYS A 336 -13.00 -6.40 -7.77
C CYS A 336 -13.66 -5.66 -8.92
N THR A 337 -12.87 -4.98 -9.76
CA THR A 337 -13.34 -4.19 -10.91
C THR A 337 -13.53 -5.03 -12.19
N ILE A 338 -13.66 -6.36 -12.11
CA ILE A 338 -13.51 -7.22 -13.30
C ILE A 338 -14.67 -7.08 -14.31
N GLU A 339 -15.84 -6.66 -13.85
CA GLU A 339 -17.01 -6.39 -14.69
C GLU A 339 -17.06 -4.94 -15.20
N CYS A 340 -16.12 -4.09 -14.77
CA CYS A 340 -16.06 -2.70 -15.19
C CYS A 340 -15.58 -2.55 -16.64
N SER A 341 -16.07 -1.51 -17.30
CA SER A 341 -15.47 -1.01 -18.52
C SER A 341 -14.15 -0.31 -18.22
N PHE A 342 -13.06 -0.84 -18.78
CA PHE A 342 -11.72 -0.25 -18.69
C PHE A 342 -11.46 0.83 -19.77
N SER A 343 -12.45 1.15 -20.61
CA SER A 343 -12.35 2.21 -21.63
C SER A 343 -12.72 3.60 -21.10
N GLN A 344 -13.15 3.68 -19.85
CA GLN A 344 -13.57 4.90 -19.16
C GLN A 344 -13.10 4.85 -17.69
N PRO A 345 -13.08 6.00 -16.99
CA PRO A 345 -12.88 6.03 -15.54
C PRO A 345 -13.84 5.12 -14.77
N LEU A 346 -13.47 4.75 -13.54
CA LEU A 346 -14.32 3.91 -12.68
C LEU A 346 -15.66 4.59 -12.32
N ASP A 347 -15.73 5.92 -12.35
CA ASP A 347 -16.96 6.70 -12.16
C ASP A 347 -17.70 7.02 -13.47
N GLY A 348 -17.31 6.39 -14.58
CA GLY A 348 -17.92 6.57 -15.89
C GLY A 348 -19.34 6.00 -16.00
N PRO A 349 -20.12 6.41 -17.02
CA PRO A 349 -21.53 6.00 -17.18
C PRO A 349 -21.77 4.48 -17.25
N GLN A 350 -20.84 3.69 -17.81
CA GLN A 350 -20.99 2.23 -17.86
C GLN A 350 -20.64 1.51 -16.54
N ASN A 351 -20.05 2.23 -15.56
CA ASN A 351 -19.57 1.66 -14.30
C ASN A 351 -20.43 2.11 -13.10
N GLN A 352 -21.60 2.72 -13.32
CA GLN A 352 -22.43 3.27 -12.25
C GLN A 352 -22.85 2.25 -11.19
N GLU A 353 -23.07 0.99 -11.57
CA GLU A 353 -23.32 -0.07 -10.59
C GLU A 353 -22.11 -0.30 -9.67
N PHE A 354 -20.90 -0.28 -10.23
CA PHE A 354 -19.67 -0.44 -9.46
C PHE A 354 -19.43 0.75 -8.53
N VAL A 355 -19.75 1.97 -8.97
CA VAL A 355 -19.71 3.16 -8.10
C VAL A 355 -20.66 2.98 -6.92
N ALA A 356 -21.89 2.52 -7.17
CA ALA A 356 -22.85 2.23 -6.11
C ALA A 356 -22.34 1.14 -5.15
N ASP A 357 -21.60 0.14 -5.65
CA ASP A 357 -20.97 -0.86 -4.80
C ASP A 357 -19.83 -0.25 -3.96
N ILE A 358 -18.97 0.61 -4.52
CA ILE A 358 -17.93 1.34 -3.75
C ILE A 358 -18.59 2.14 -2.62
N GLU A 359 -19.62 2.92 -2.95
CA GLU A 359 -20.34 3.74 -1.97
C GLU A 359 -20.99 2.87 -0.90
N GLY A 360 -21.63 1.77 -1.29
CA GLY A 360 -22.30 0.86 -0.37
C GLY A 360 -21.33 0.12 0.56
N TRP A 361 -20.17 -0.32 0.07
CA TRP A 361 -19.13 -0.93 0.90
C TRP A 361 -18.42 0.07 1.83
N SER A 362 -18.53 1.38 1.56
CA SER A 362 -17.91 2.42 2.40
C SER A 362 -18.73 2.81 3.65
N GLN A 363 -19.98 2.33 3.77
CA GLN A 363 -20.90 2.61 4.88
C GLN A 363 -20.82 1.57 6.00
#